data_AF-A0A2A4Q6B4-F1
#
_entry.id   AF-A0A2A4Q6B4-F1
#
_cell.length_a   1.000
_cell.length_b   1.000
_cell.length_c   1.000
_cell.angle_alpha   90.00
_cell.angle_beta   90.00
_cell.angle_gamma   90.00
#
_symmetry.space_group_name_H-M   'P 1'
#
loop_
_entity.id
_entity.type
_entity.pdbx_description
1 polymer ?
#
loop_
_entity_poly.entity_id
_entity_poly.type
_entity_poly.pdbx_seq_one_letter_code
_entity_poly.pdbx_strand_id
1 'polypeptide(L)'
;MNWHSLPPKALPLTLIIGLPRPKMLKRIIQTATTMGVKNLYFIHSWKVEKSFWQTPWLKEEKILENCILGLEQGKDTQLPEIHLKKRFKPFVEDELPEKVLA
;
A
#
# COMPACT_ATOMS: atom_id res chain seq x y z
N MET A 1 24.29 0.59 21.16
CA MET A 1 23.28 1.14 20.23
C MET A 1 23.58 2.62 20.06
N ASN A 2 23.87 3.09 18.85
CA ASN A 2 24.19 4.49 18.61
C ASN A 2 22.89 5.26 18.38
N TRP A 3 22.37 5.89 19.44
CA TRP A 3 21.06 6.55 19.42
C TRP A 3 21.04 7.87 18.62
N HIS A 4 22.20 8.34 18.15
CA HIS A 4 22.33 9.57 17.36
C HIS A 4 22.41 9.33 15.85
N SER A 5 22.46 8.08 15.39
CA SER A 5 22.45 7.79 13.95
C SER A 5 21.07 8.01 13.36
N LEU A 6 21.01 8.67 12.21
CA LEU A 6 19.77 8.80 11.43
C LEU A 6 19.20 7.41 11.10
N PRO A 7 17.86 7.28 11.01
CA PRO A 7 17.25 6.03 10.60
C PRO A 7 17.70 5.65 9.17
N PRO A 8 17.66 4.36 8.82
CA PRO A 8 17.88 3.92 7.45
C PRO A 8 16.93 4.63 6.48
N LYS A 9 17.39 4.85 5.25
CA LYS A 9 16.52 5.37 4.18
C LYS A 9 15.37 4.40 3.92
N ALA A 10 14.21 4.95 3.54
CA ALA A 10 13.07 4.16 3.13
C ALA A 10 13.41 3.23 1.96
N LEU A 11 12.70 2.09 1.87
CA LEU A 11 12.84 1.15 0.77
C LEU A 11 12.46 1.87 -0.55
N PRO A 12 13.35 1.92 -1.56
CA PRO A 12 13.05 2.57 -2.84
C PRO A 12 12.17 1.66 -3.70
N LEU A 13 10.95 1.40 -3.24
CA LEU A 13 10.01 0.46 -3.86
C LEU A 13 8.59 1.01 -3.80
N THR A 14 7.90 0.87 -4.93
CA THR A 14 6.45 1.08 -5.05
C THR A 14 5.78 -0.27 -5.30
N LEU A 15 4.83 -0.66 -4.45
CA LEU A 15 4.08 -1.91 -4.60
C LEU A 15 2.79 -1.66 -5.36
N ILE A 16 2.62 -2.30 -6.51
CA ILE A 16 1.38 -2.26 -7.30
C ILE A 16 0.78 -3.65 -7.34
N ILE A 17 -0.46 -3.78 -6.89
CA ILE A 17 -1.14 -5.08 -6.80
C ILE A 17 -2.60 -4.98 -7.22
N GLY A 18 -3.08 -5.99 -7.94
CA GLY A 18 -4.51 -6.14 -8.19
C GLY A 18 -5.26 -6.30 -6.87
N LEU A 19 -6.36 -5.55 -6.69
CA LEU A 19 -7.13 -5.56 -5.44
C LEU A 19 -7.47 -7.01 -5.03
N PRO A 20 -6.90 -7.51 -3.93
CA PRO A 20 -7.06 -8.90 -3.54
C PRO A 20 -8.42 -9.12 -2.84
N ARG A 21 -8.71 -10.37 -2.49
CA ARG A 21 -9.89 -10.69 -1.68
C ARG A 21 -9.85 -9.94 -0.33
N PRO A 22 -11.00 -9.57 0.26
CA PRO A 22 -11.09 -8.79 1.51
C PRO A 22 -10.20 -9.27 2.68
N LYS A 23 -10.13 -10.59 2.91
CA LYS A 23 -9.28 -11.16 3.98
C LYS A 23 -7.78 -10.92 3.72
N MET A 24 -7.37 -10.97 2.46
CA MET A 24 -5.98 -10.84 2.04
C MET A 24 -5.54 -9.36 1.98
N LEU A 25 -6.46 -8.44 1.66
CA LEU A 25 -6.19 -7.00 1.63
C LEU A 25 -5.54 -6.51 2.94
N LYS A 26 -6.16 -6.82 4.09
CA LYS A 26 -5.61 -6.49 5.41
C LYS A 26 -4.19 -7.01 5.61
N ARG A 27 -3.98 -8.28 5.28
CA ARG A 27 -2.69 -8.95 5.46
C ARG A 27 -1.61 -8.28 4.62
N ILE A 28 -1.94 -7.90 3.39
CA ILE A 28 -1.01 -7.19 2.50
C ILE A 28 -0.68 -5.81 3.05
N ILE A 29 -1.68 -5.01 3.48
CA ILE A 29 -1.44 -3.69 4.05
C ILE A 29 -0.49 -3.81 5.25
N GLN A 30 -0.80 -4.66 6.23
CA GLN A 30 0.05 -4.84 7.41
C GLN A 30 1.46 -5.28 7.03
N THR A 31 1.59 -6.33 6.21
CA THR A 31 2.90 -6.92 5.86
C THR A 31 3.76 -5.93 5.07
N ALA A 32 3.20 -5.27 4.05
CA ALA A 32 3.94 -4.32 3.24
C ALA A 32 4.38 -3.10 4.04
N THR A 33 3.53 -2.61 4.96
CA THR A 33 3.90 -1.54 5.88
C THR A 33 5.01 -1.96 6.84
N THR A 34 4.94 -3.16 7.42
CA THR A 34 6.02 -3.72 8.26
C THR A 34 7.34 -3.84 7.50
N MET A 35 7.30 -4.16 6.22
CA MET A 35 8.48 -4.26 5.35
C MET A 35 9.03 -2.89 4.91
N GLY A 36 8.41 -1.78 5.30
CA GLY A 36 8.89 -0.42 5.00
C GLY A 36 8.52 0.08 3.60
N VAL A 37 7.54 -0.55 2.93
CA VAL A 37 7.01 -0.04 1.64
C VAL A 37 6.29 1.28 1.90
N LYS A 38 6.65 2.33 1.15
CA LYS A 38 6.07 3.68 1.33
C LYS A 38 4.94 4.03 0.37
N ASN A 39 4.86 3.37 -0.77
CA ASN A 39 3.82 3.61 -1.78
C ASN A 39 3.16 2.29 -2.15
N LEU A 40 1.85 2.16 -1.90
CA LEU A 40 1.08 0.96 -2.23
C LEU A 40 -0.14 1.32 -3.09
N TYR A 41 -0.26 0.67 -4.24
CA TYR A 41 -1.36 0.84 -5.18
C TYR A 41 -2.20 -0.44 -5.23
N PHE A 42 -3.48 -0.32 -4.92
CA PHE A 42 -4.48 -1.36 -5.20
C PHE A 42 -5.23 -0.99 -6.47
N ILE A 43 -5.12 -1.83 -7.49
CA ILE A 43 -5.68 -1.56 -8.81
C ILE A 43 -6.77 -2.55 -9.19
N HIS A 44 -7.75 -2.13 -9.98
CA HIS A 44 -8.67 -3.07 -10.61
C HIS A 44 -7.95 -3.72 -11.80
N SER A 45 -7.82 -5.04 -11.81
CA SER A 45 -7.32 -5.80 -12.95
C SER A 45 -8.36 -6.82 -13.40
N TRP A 46 -8.12 -7.50 -14.52
CA TRP A 46 -9.07 -8.46 -15.12
C TRP A 46 -9.68 -9.43 -14.11
N LYS A 47 -8.86 -10.02 -13.22
CA LYS A 47 -9.29 -11.07 -12.28
C LYS A 47 -9.86 -10.53 -10.96
N VAL A 48 -9.95 -9.21 -10.79
CA VAL A 48 -10.51 -8.59 -9.58
C VAL A 48 -12.03 -8.56 -9.68
N GLU A 49 -12.72 -9.18 -8.74
CA GLU A 49 -14.17 -9.08 -8.67
C GLU A 49 -14.59 -7.67 -8.23
N LYS A 50 -15.62 -7.11 -8.88
CA LYS A 50 -16.14 -5.76 -8.57
C LYS A 50 -16.60 -5.63 -7.11
N SER A 51 -17.10 -6.72 -6.52
CA SER A 51 -17.56 -6.80 -5.12
C SER A 51 -16.44 -6.51 -4.11
N PHE A 52 -15.17 -6.76 -4.47
CA PHE A 52 -14.04 -6.53 -3.55
C PHE A 52 -13.89 -5.03 -3.22
N TRP A 53 -14.29 -4.14 -4.12
CA TRP A 53 -14.29 -2.69 -3.89
C TRP A 53 -15.32 -2.21 -2.86
N GLN A 54 -16.30 -3.04 -2.50
CA GLN A 54 -17.36 -2.71 -1.53
C GLN A 54 -16.97 -3.11 -0.11
N THR A 55 -15.78 -3.69 0.08
CA THR A 55 -15.34 -4.17 1.39
C THR A 55 -15.13 -3.01 2.38
N PRO A 56 -15.54 -3.15 3.66
CA PRO A 56 -15.29 -2.12 4.66
C PRO A 56 -13.80 -1.89 4.95
N TRP A 57 -12.93 -2.82 4.55
CA TRP A 57 -11.47 -2.69 4.72
C TRP A 57 -10.83 -1.64 3.83
N LEU A 58 -11.56 -1.11 2.83
CA LEU A 58 -11.11 0.00 1.99
C LEU A 58 -11.52 1.37 2.54
N LYS A 59 -12.23 1.42 3.68
CA LYS A 59 -12.48 2.67 4.37
C LYS A 59 -11.18 3.21 4.94
N GLU A 60 -11.03 4.53 4.92
CA GLU A 60 -9.81 5.22 5.34
C GLU A 60 -9.41 4.86 6.77
N GLU A 61 -10.36 4.78 7.70
CA GLU A 61 -10.09 4.45 9.09
C GLU A 61 -9.55 3.03 9.24
N LYS A 62 -10.06 2.09 8.43
CA LYS A 62 -9.60 0.70 8.43
C LYS A 62 -8.26 0.53 7.76
N ILE A 63 -7.99 1.28 6.69
CA ILE A 63 -6.67 1.31 6.08
C ILE A 63 -5.65 1.84 7.09
N LEU A 64 -5.93 2.98 7.72
CA LEU A 64 -5.08 3.61 8.72
C LEU A 64 -4.78 2.65 9.88
N GLU A 65 -5.81 2.00 10.45
CA GLU A 65 -5.68 1.01 11.52
C GLU A 65 -4.69 -0.12 11.12
N ASN A 66 -4.80 -0.66 9.90
CA ASN A 66 -3.90 -1.71 9.43
C ASN A 66 -2.49 -1.20 9.12
N CYS A 67 -2.33 0.04 8.67
CA CYS A 67 -1.02 0.66 8.50
C CYS A 67 -0.33 0.84 9.86
N ILE A 68 -1.03 1.35 10.88
CA ILE A 68 -0.50 1.51 12.23
C ILE A 68 -0.02 0.17 12.79
N LEU A 69 -0.85 -0.88 12.70
CA LEU A 69 -0.45 -2.23 13.13
C LEU A 69 0.82 -2.72 12.41
N GLY A 70 0.96 -2.44 11.11
CA GLY A 70 2.16 -2.79 10.36
C GLY A 70 3.40 -2.00 10.79
N LEU A 71 3.25 -0.70 11.05
CA LEU A 71 4.31 0.19 11.52
C LEU A 71 4.81 -0.21 12.91
N GLU A 72 3.90 -0.58 13.82
CA GLU A 72 4.24 -1.08 15.16
C GLU A 72 5.16 -2.31 15.10
N GLN A 73 4.89 -3.24 14.18
CA GLN A 73 5.75 -4.42 13.98
C GLN A 73 7.10 -4.05 13.36
N GLY A 74 7.12 -3.07 12.44
CA GLY A 74 8.33 -2.60 11.77
C GLY A 74 9.18 -1.63 12.59
N LYS A 75 8.65 -1.13 13.72
CA LYS A 75 9.21 -0.01 14.51
C LYS A 75 9.51 1.21 13.63
N ASP A 76 8.65 1.45 12.65
CA ASP A 76 8.71 2.57 11.72
C ASP A 76 7.64 3.60 12.14
N THR A 77 7.89 4.88 11.86
CA THR A 77 7.00 5.98 12.22
C THR A 77 6.41 6.68 11.01
N GLN A 78 6.87 6.34 9.81
CA GLN A 78 6.44 6.98 8.57
C GLN A 78 5.32 6.18 7.90
N LEU A 79 4.11 6.73 7.93
CA LEU A 79 2.94 6.14 7.25
C LEU A 79 3.19 5.98 5.74
N PRO A 80 2.75 4.86 5.15
CA PRO A 80 2.75 4.70 3.70
C PRO A 80 1.56 5.41 3.07
N GLU A 81 1.70 5.78 1.80
CA GLU A 81 0.60 6.23 0.96
C GLU A 81 -0.11 5.02 0.33
N ILE A 82 -1.43 4.96 0.52
CA ILE A 82 -2.29 3.92 -0.07
C ILE A 82 -3.14 4.54 -1.16
N HIS A 83 -3.00 4.03 -2.39
CA HIS A 83 -3.71 4.52 -3.56
C HIS A 83 -4.69 3.47 -4.08
N LEU A 84 -5.92 3.91 -4.35
CA LEU A 84 -6.99 3.04 -4.83
C LEU A 84 -7.35 3.40 -6.27
N LYS A 85 -6.99 2.54 -7.23
CA LYS A 85 -7.19 2.77 -8.67
C LYS A 85 -8.26 1.83 -9.22
N LYS A 86 -9.48 2.33 -9.31
CA LYS A 86 -10.65 1.56 -9.80
C LYS A 86 -10.62 1.26 -11.30
N ARG A 87 -9.80 1.98 -12.07
CA ARG A 87 -9.69 1.82 -13.53
C ARG A 87 -8.23 1.48 -13.88
N PHE A 88 -8.05 0.37 -14.60
CA PHE A 88 -6.72 -0.10 -15.01
C PHE A 88 -6.06 0.83 -16.03
N LYS A 89 -6.72 1.04 -17.18
CA LYS A 89 -6.15 1.78 -18.32
C LYS A 89 -5.65 3.18 -17.94
N PRO A 90 -6.47 4.07 -17.33
CA PRO A 90 -5.99 5.40 -16.97
C PRO A 90 -4.80 5.38 -16.01
N PHE A 91 -4.78 4.44 -15.06
CA PHE A 91 -3.65 4.32 -14.15
C PHE A 91 -2.36 3.92 -14.88
N VAL A 92 -2.42 2.97 -15.80
CA VAL A 92 -1.23 2.45 -16.49
C VAL A 92 -0.72 3.40 -17.58
N GLU A 93 -1.63 4.05 -18.30
CA GLU A 93 -1.27 4.91 -19.43
C GLU A 93 -0.88 6.33 -18.97
N ASP A 94 -1.59 6.89 -17.98
CA ASP A 94 -1.42 8.30 -17.60
C ASP A 94 -0.60 8.47 -16.32
N GLU A 95 -0.81 7.62 -15.30
CA GLU A 95 -0.22 7.87 -13.97
C GLU A 95 1.07 7.08 -13.69
N LEU A 96 1.13 5.82 -14.12
CA LEU A 96 2.27 4.93 -13.85
C LEU A 96 3.59 5.42 -14.48
N PRO A 97 3.62 5.92 -15.73
CA PRO A 97 4.87 6.37 -16.34
C PRO A 97 5.56 7.49 -15.55
N GLU A 98 4.78 8.41 -14.99
CA GLU A 98 5.31 9.50 -14.15
C GLU A 98 5.92 9.02 -12.83
N LYS A 99 5.48 7.86 -12.32
CA LYS A 99 5.86 7.33 -11.01
C LYS A 99 6.99 6.31 -11.04
N VAL A 100 7.21 5.64 -12.17
CA VAL A 100 8.30 4.64 -12.34
C VAL A 100 9.60 5.29 -12.83
N LEU A 101 9.52 6.49 -13.40
CA LEU A 101 10.66 7.25 -13.92
C LEU A 101 11.25 8.27 -12.93
N ALA A 102 10.75 8.32 -11.69
CA ALA A 102 11.16 9.27 -10.64
C ALA A 102 12.05 8.62 -9.58
#